data_AF-A0A926TF52-F1
#
_entry.id   AF-A0A926TF52-F1
#
_cell.length_a   1.000
_cell.length_b   1.000
_cell.length_c   1.000
_cell.angle_alpha   90.00
_cell.angle_beta   90.00
_cell.angle_gamma   90.00
#
_symmetry.space_group_name_H-M   'P 1'
#
loop_
_entity.id
_entity.type
_entity.pdbx_description
1 polymer ?
#
loop_
_entity_poly.entity_id
_entity_poly.type
_entity_poly.pdbx_seq_one_letter_code
_entity_poly.pdbx_strand_id
1 'polypeptide(L)'
;MKQRLKAASRTISRSDIEAWIAQAHAAVDNPPAKEDAIAWQSVAAFAIEVQTRQVDDLVEQRTVIRPTNTNTVEAWTEIESDQLHPWIRSHLLSAPACDPPLEIAILQVRLLPSTPQLPMQVDDAHRLFSGSLLASESFALEISLKFAGDAIAQFEQLMYHVRCFARHLSTGAVLSLGELNANVPYADNAIYTALLPEGPIDCTCRCRC
;
A
#
# COMPACT_ATOMS: atom_id res chain seq x y z
N MET A 1 2.99 38.66 12.77
CA MET A 1 2.67 37.27 12.34
C MET A 1 1.18 36.90 12.35
N LYS A 2 0.30 37.66 13.03
CA LYS A 2 -1.18 37.50 12.95
C LYS A 2 -1.83 38.02 11.65
N GLN A 3 -1.08 38.69 10.77
CA GLN A 3 -1.61 39.29 9.53
C GLN A 3 -1.48 38.41 8.27
N ARG A 4 -0.74 37.29 8.30
CA ARG A 4 -0.57 36.41 7.13
C ARG A 4 -1.50 35.19 7.09
N LEU A 5 -2.18 34.87 8.19
CA LEU A 5 -3.21 33.82 8.25
C LEU A 5 -4.59 34.28 7.73
N LYS A 6 -4.70 35.51 7.20
CA LYS A 6 -5.92 36.02 6.54
C LYS A 6 -5.95 35.75 5.03
N ALA A 7 -4.94 35.09 4.46
CA ALA A 7 -4.76 34.98 3.01
C ALA A 7 -5.11 33.62 2.38
N ALA A 8 -5.51 32.60 3.17
CA ALA A 8 -5.88 31.28 2.64
C ALA A 8 -7.21 30.74 3.19
N SER A 9 -8.09 31.59 3.71
CA SER A 9 -9.50 31.26 3.91
C SER A 9 -10.21 31.33 2.57
N ARG A 10 -9.99 30.33 1.71
CA ARG A 10 -10.77 30.21 0.47
C ARG A 10 -12.17 29.77 0.88
N THR A 11 -13.07 30.75 1.02
CA THR A 11 -14.48 30.50 1.26
C THR A 11 -15.01 29.74 0.06
N ILE A 12 -15.25 28.44 0.24
CA ILE A 12 -15.86 27.60 -0.81
C ILE A 12 -17.27 28.14 -1.01
N SER A 13 -17.59 28.52 -2.23
CA SER A 13 -18.91 29.07 -2.52
C SER A 13 -19.93 27.93 -2.50
N ARG A 14 -21.18 28.25 -2.13
CA ARG A 14 -22.28 27.26 -2.16
C ARG A 14 -22.44 26.63 -3.55
N SER A 15 -22.18 27.39 -4.62
CA SER A 15 -22.20 26.90 -5.99
C SER A 15 -21.11 25.87 -6.29
N ASP A 16 -19.92 25.96 -5.66
CA ASP A 16 -18.88 24.95 -5.83
C ASP A 16 -19.29 23.63 -5.18
N ILE A 17 -19.90 23.71 -4.00
CA ILE A 17 -20.43 22.54 -3.29
C ILE A 17 -21.56 21.89 -4.11
N GLU A 18 -22.49 22.68 -4.64
CA GLU A 18 -23.58 22.18 -5.47
C GLU A 18 -23.05 21.57 -6.80
N ALA A 19 -22.02 22.16 -7.40
CA ALA A 19 -21.36 21.60 -8.58
C ALA A 19 -20.67 20.25 -8.30
N TRP A 20 -20.02 20.10 -7.14
CA TRP A 20 -19.41 18.83 -6.72
C TRP A 20 -20.46 17.75 -6.45
N ILE A 21 -21.59 18.11 -5.82
CA ILE A 21 -22.70 17.18 -5.60
C ILE A 21 -23.29 16.73 -6.95
N ALA A 22 -23.47 17.66 -7.90
CA ALA A 22 -23.97 17.34 -9.23
C ALA A 22 -23.00 16.42 -10.00
N GLN A 23 -21.68 16.64 -9.90
CA GLN A 23 -20.68 15.76 -10.50
C GLN A 23 -20.67 14.37 -9.86
N ALA A 24 -20.80 14.28 -8.54
CA ALA A 24 -20.89 13.00 -7.84
C ALA A 24 -22.14 12.20 -8.26
N HIS A 25 -23.29 12.87 -8.41
CA HIS A 25 -24.51 12.22 -8.89
C HIS A 25 -24.37 11.77 -10.36
N ALA A 26 -23.78 12.60 -11.22
CA ALA A 26 -23.52 12.24 -12.61
C ALA A 26 -22.57 11.03 -12.75
N ALA A 27 -21.62 10.86 -11.83
CA ALA A 27 -20.73 9.70 -11.80
C ALA A 27 -21.42 8.40 -11.33
N VAL A 28 -22.51 8.51 -10.56
CA VAL A 28 -23.35 7.37 -10.17
C VAL A 28 -24.27 6.96 -11.33
N ASP A 29 -24.82 7.93 -12.06
CA ASP A 29 -25.76 7.70 -13.16
C ASP A 29 -25.07 7.31 -14.47
N ASN A 30 -23.83 7.76 -14.69
CA ASN A 30 -22.95 7.36 -15.79
C ASN A 30 -21.65 6.80 -15.21
N PRO A 31 -21.64 5.54 -14.75
CA PRO A 31 -20.40 4.89 -14.38
C PRO A 31 -19.46 4.93 -15.59
N PRO A 32 -18.18 5.33 -15.41
CA PRO A 32 -17.23 5.32 -16.50
C PRO A 32 -17.29 3.96 -17.20
N ALA A 33 -17.42 3.97 -18.52
CA ALA A 33 -17.47 2.76 -19.34
C ALA A 33 -16.32 1.88 -18.89
N LYS A 34 -16.64 0.71 -18.31
CA LYS A 34 -15.73 -0.25 -17.67
C LYS A 34 -14.32 -0.15 -18.27
N GLU A 35 -13.49 0.72 -17.72
CA GLU A 35 -12.05 0.63 -17.92
C GLU A 35 -11.70 -0.76 -17.42
N ASP A 36 -11.02 -1.54 -18.27
CA ASP A 36 -10.71 -2.94 -18.06
C ASP A 36 -10.23 -3.15 -16.64
N ALA A 37 -11.16 -3.54 -15.77
CA ALA A 37 -10.90 -3.70 -14.37
C ALA A 37 -9.90 -4.82 -14.30
N ILE A 38 -8.66 -4.49 -13.95
CA ILE A 38 -7.61 -5.47 -13.67
C ILE A 38 -8.22 -6.43 -12.67
N ALA A 39 -8.64 -7.59 -13.17
CA ALA A 39 -9.42 -8.55 -12.43
C ALA A 39 -8.44 -9.19 -11.47
N TRP A 40 -8.37 -8.65 -10.26
CA TRP A 40 -7.61 -9.24 -9.18
C TRP A 40 -8.03 -10.70 -9.05
N GLN A 41 -7.14 -11.61 -9.44
CA GLN A 41 -7.40 -13.03 -9.36
C GLN A 41 -6.95 -13.51 -7.98
N SER A 42 -7.89 -14.10 -7.24
CA SER A 42 -7.57 -14.69 -5.94
C SER A 42 -6.65 -15.90 -6.16
N VAL A 43 -5.44 -15.86 -5.58
CA VAL A 43 -4.50 -16.99 -5.64
C VAL A 43 -4.94 -18.16 -4.74
N ALA A 44 -5.63 -17.84 -3.65
CA ALA A 44 -6.33 -18.79 -2.80
C ALA A 44 -7.43 -18.07 -2.01
N ALA A 45 -8.40 -18.82 -1.50
CA ALA A 45 -9.39 -18.31 -0.56
C ALA A 45 -9.65 -19.40 0.48
N PHE A 46 -9.83 -19.01 1.75
CA PHE A 46 -10.03 -19.92 2.86
C PHE A 46 -11.17 -19.41 3.75
N ALA A 47 -12.06 -20.31 4.18
CA ALA A 47 -12.96 -20.06 5.29
C ALA A 47 -12.38 -20.69 6.56
N ILE A 48 -12.18 -19.88 7.60
CA ILE A 48 -11.65 -20.33 8.88
C ILE A 48 -12.76 -20.20 9.93
N GLU A 49 -13.13 -21.32 10.54
CA GLU A 49 -14.12 -21.40 11.60
C GLU A 49 -13.43 -21.81 12.90
N VAL A 50 -13.53 -20.98 13.94
CA VAL A 50 -13.01 -21.27 15.27
C VAL A 50 -14.17 -21.63 16.18
N GLN A 51 -14.23 -22.88 16.61
CA GLN A 51 -15.24 -23.42 17.50
C GLN A 51 -14.63 -23.52 18.90
N THR A 52 -15.32 -22.99 19.91
CA THR A 52 -14.90 -23.10 21.32
C THR A 52 -16.01 -23.77 22.10
N ARG A 53 -15.68 -24.73 22.97
CA ARG A 53 -16.63 -25.34 23.92
C ARG A 53 -15.98 -25.51 25.28
N GLN A 54 -16.78 -25.42 26.34
CA GLN A 54 -16.34 -25.69 27.71
C GLN A 54 -16.80 -27.09 28.13
N VAL A 55 -15.88 -27.92 28.62
CA VAL A 55 -16.13 -29.28 29.09
C VAL A 55 -15.35 -29.47 30.39
N ASP A 56 -16.04 -29.74 31.50
CA ASP A 56 -15.42 -29.99 32.82
C ASP A 56 -14.35 -28.95 33.22
N ASP A 57 -14.70 -27.66 33.11
CA ASP A 57 -13.83 -26.49 33.35
C ASP A 57 -12.62 -26.34 32.40
N LEU A 58 -12.47 -27.20 31.41
CA LEU A 58 -11.50 -27.06 30.32
C LEU A 58 -12.14 -26.33 29.12
N VAL A 59 -11.41 -25.38 28.55
CA VAL A 59 -11.79 -24.74 27.28
C VAL A 59 -11.16 -25.51 26.15
N GLU A 60 -11.97 -26.20 25.36
CA GLU A 60 -11.53 -26.83 24.13
C GLU A 60 -11.76 -25.88 22.96
N GLN A 61 -10.72 -25.69 22.14
CA GLN A 61 -10.80 -24.94 20.89
C GLN A 61 -10.51 -25.85 19.71
N ARG A 62 -11.32 -25.71 18.66
CA ARG A 62 -11.15 -26.38 17.38
C ARG A 62 -11.13 -25.34 16.27
N THR A 63 -10.16 -25.44 15.38
CA THR A 63 -10.09 -24.63 14.16
C THR A 63 -10.40 -25.52 12.97
N VAL A 64 -11.35 -25.10 12.13
CA VAL A 64 -11.73 -25.77 10.89
C VAL A 64 -11.41 -24.83 9.74
N ILE A 65 -10.57 -25.27 8.80
CA ILE A 65 -10.22 -24.49 7.62
C ILE A 65 -10.77 -25.19 6.38
N ARG A 66 -11.39 -24.41 5.50
CA ARG A 66 -11.95 -24.86 4.23
C ARG A 66 -11.37 -24.02 3.11
N PRO A 67 -10.38 -24.50 2.35
CA PRO A 67 -9.97 -23.82 1.13
C PRO A 67 -11.13 -23.85 0.13
N THR A 68 -11.49 -22.68 -0.40
CA THR A 68 -12.67 -22.50 -1.25
C THR A 68 -12.53 -23.25 -2.59
N ASN A 69 -11.31 -23.56 -3.00
CA ASN A 69 -10.97 -24.16 -4.29
C ASN A 69 -10.85 -25.69 -4.29
N THR A 70 -10.54 -26.32 -3.15
CA THR A 70 -10.26 -27.76 -3.09
C THR A 70 -11.42 -28.59 -2.52
N ASN A 71 -12.43 -27.94 -1.93
CA ASN A 71 -13.51 -28.59 -1.16
C ASN A 71 -13.00 -29.53 -0.06
N THR A 72 -11.72 -29.39 0.34
CA THR A 72 -11.14 -30.13 1.46
C THR A 72 -11.53 -29.44 2.76
N VAL A 73 -11.74 -30.23 3.81
CA VAL A 73 -12.00 -29.72 5.16
C VAL A 73 -10.90 -30.25 6.04
N GLU A 74 -10.08 -29.35 6.56
CA GLU A 74 -9.05 -29.69 7.54
C GLU A 74 -9.48 -29.13 8.90
N ALA A 75 -9.32 -29.94 9.94
CA ALA A 75 -9.74 -29.59 11.28
C ALA A 75 -8.68 -30.01 12.28
N TRP A 76 -8.34 -29.08 13.17
CA TRP A 76 -7.35 -29.29 14.21
C TRP A 76 -7.97 -28.97 15.57
N THR A 77 -7.70 -29.86 16.52
CA THR A 77 -7.85 -29.57 17.94
C THR A 77 -6.64 -28.71 18.33
N GLU A 78 -6.89 -27.54 18.93
CA GLU A 78 -5.83 -26.72 19.52
C GLU A 78 -4.77 -26.20 18.52
N ILE A 79 -5.14 -25.86 17.27
CA ILE A 79 -4.22 -25.07 16.44
C ILE A 79 -3.97 -23.74 17.14
N GLU A 80 -2.77 -23.60 17.70
CA GLU A 80 -2.22 -22.34 18.15
C GLU A 80 -1.95 -21.46 16.90
N SER A 81 -2.04 -20.15 17.08
CA SER A 81 -1.90 -19.17 15.99
C SER A 81 -0.57 -19.29 15.22
N ASP A 82 0.42 -19.95 15.82
CA ASP A 82 1.76 -20.17 15.29
C ASP A 82 1.81 -21.26 14.20
N GLN A 83 0.90 -22.24 14.22
CA GLN A 83 0.82 -23.31 13.22
C GLN A 83 -0.05 -22.93 12.00
N LEU A 84 -0.99 -22.01 12.19
CA LEU A 84 -1.89 -21.55 11.13
C LEU A 84 -1.12 -20.86 9.99
N HIS A 85 -0.17 -19.98 10.31
CA HIS A 85 0.61 -19.24 9.32
C HIS A 85 1.48 -20.13 8.42
N PRO A 86 2.30 -21.06 8.96
CA PRO A 86 3.05 -22.03 8.15
C PRO A 86 2.14 -22.86 7.24
N TRP A 87 0.96 -23.25 7.73
CA TRP A 87 -0.01 -24.03 6.95
C TRP A 87 -0.62 -23.23 5.80
N ILE A 88 -1.03 -21.98 6.02
CA ILE A 88 -1.53 -21.11 4.94
C ILE A 88 -0.44 -20.92 3.89
N ARG A 89 0.81 -20.70 4.32
CA ARG A 89 1.95 -20.53 3.42
C ARG A 89 2.19 -21.77 2.56
N SER A 90 2.14 -22.99 3.12
CA SER A 90 2.35 -24.20 2.32
C SER A 90 1.27 -24.40 1.25
N HIS A 91 0.02 -24.04 1.55
CA HIS A 91 -1.09 -24.09 0.61
C HIS A 91 -1.00 -23.03 -0.49
N LEU A 92 -0.48 -21.84 -0.19
CA LEU A 92 -0.22 -20.81 -1.20
C LEU A 92 0.89 -21.22 -2.17
N LEU A 93 1.90 -21.96 -1.71
CA LEU A 93 3.05 -22.40 -2.51
C LEU A 93 2.77 -23.62 -3.39
N SER A 94 1.68 -24.34 -3.13
CA SER A 94 1.27 -25.55 -3.89
C SER A 94 0.20 -25.27 -4.95
N ALA A 95 -0.18 -24.01 -5.15
CA ALA A 95 -0.99 -23.58 -6.28
C ALA A 95 -0.26 -23.89 -7.61
N PRO A 96 -0.99 -24.19 -8.71
CA PRO A 96 -0.37 -24.41 -10.03
C PRO A 96 0.55 -23.24 -10.34
N ALA A 97 1.74 -23.55 -10.89
CA ALA A 97 2.82 -22.61 -11.12
C ALA A 97 2.27 -21.27 -11.62
N CYS A 98 2.22 -20.31 -10.69
CA CYS A 98 1.90 -18.93 -11.03
C CYS A 98 2.97 -18.49 -12.04
N ASP A 99 2.58 -17.72 -13.06
CA ASP A 99 3.56 -17.07 -13.92
C ASP A 99 4.67 -16.46 -13.04
N PRO A 100 5.94 -16.54 -13.47
CA PRO A 100 7.06 -16.15 -12.64
C PRO A 100 6.79 -14.75 -12.08
N PRO A 101 6.94 -14.56 -10.75
CA PRO A 101 6.52 -13.34 -10.10
C PRO A 101 7.25 -12.16 -10.73
N LEU A 102 6.52 -11.09 -10.99
CA LEU A 102 7.09 -9.82 -11.37
C LEU A 102 8.05 -9.35 -10.27
N GLU A 103 9.34 -9.28 -10.57
CA GLU A 103 10.33 -8.76 -9.65
C GLU A 103 10.34 -7.23 -9.71
N ILE A 104 10.28 -6.59 -8.55
CA ILE A 104 10.32 -5.14 -8.43
C ILE A 104 11.55 -4.76 -7.62
N ALA A 105 12.44 -3.99 -8.22
CA ALA A 105 13.61 -3.44 -7.57
C ALA A 105 13.42 -1.93 -7.35
N ILE A 106 13.54 -1.47 -6.11
CA ILE A 106 13.67 -0.05 -5.79
C ILE A 106 15.14 0.32 -5.99
N LEU A 107 15.43 1.11 -7.02
CA LEU A 107 16.81 1.50 -7.33
C LEU A 107 17.28 2.67 -6.47
N GLN A 108 16.37 3.61 -6.22
CA GLN A 108 16.70 4.88 -5.59
C GLN A 108 15.45 5.49 -4.96
N VAL A 109 15.62 6.14 -3.81
CA VAL A 109 14.63 7.05 -3.25
C VAL A 109 15.28 8.40 -3.05
N ARG A 110 14.67 9.45 -3.58
CA ARG A 110 15.10 10.83 -3.44
C ARG A 110 14.07 11.61 -2.67
N LEU A 111 14.54 12.43 -1.75
CA LEU A 111 13.74 13.38 -1.03
C LEU A 111 14.04 14.76 -1.59
N LEU A 112 13.00 15.42 -2.08
CA LEU A 112 13.05 16.73 -2.72
C LEU A 112 12.51 17.77 -1.74
N PRO A 113 13.37 18.52 -1.03
CA PRO A 113 12.91 19.58 -0.13
C PRO A 113 12.28 20.71 -0.94
N SER A 114 11.26 21.38 -0.39
CA SER A 114 10.67 22.56 -1.04
C SER A 114 11.55 23.81 -0.93
N THR A 115 12.60 23.77 -0.10
CA THR A 115 13.64 24.80 -0.01
C THR A 115 14.74 24.57 -1.06
N PRO A 116 15.58 25.58 -1.39
CA PRO A 116 16.66 25.45 -2.38
C PRO A 116 17.85 24.61 -1.88
N GLN A 117 17.58 23.53 -1.16
CA GLN A 117 18.55 22.53 -0.74
C GLN A 117 18.70 21.46 -1.83
N LEU A 118 19.85 20.79 -1.84
CA LEU A 118 20.06 19.65 -2.73
C LEU A 118 19.15 18.49 -2.32
N PRO A 119 18.58 17.74 -3.28
CA PRO A 119 17.90 16.50 -3.00
C PRO A 119 18.73 15.56 -2.15
N MET A 120 18.13 14.98 -1.11
CA MET A 120 18.74 13.88 -0.39
C MET A 120 18.43 12.58 -1.12
N GLN A 121 19.38 11.65 -1.16
CA GLN A 121 19.25 10.40 -1.90
C GLN A 121 19.61 9.21 -1.01
N VAL A 122 18.88 8.12 -1.21
CA VAL A 122 19.26 6.77 -0.78
C VAL A 122 19.18 5.81 -1.96
N ASP A 123 20.06 4.84 -1.93
CA ASP A 123 20.12 3.71 -2.86
C ASP A 123 20.56 2.46 -2.09
N ASP A 124 20.74 1.34 -2.78
CA ASP A 124 21.10 0.08 -2.13
C ASP A 124 22.48 0.14 -1.43
N ALA A 125 23.40 0.97 -1.93
CA ALA A 125 24.70 1.20 -1.30
C ALA A 125 24.62 2.17 -0.11
N HIS A 126 23.69 3.12 -0.13
CA HIS A 126 23.51 4.15 0.89
C HIS A 126 22.08 4.19 1.42
N ARG A 127 21.76 3.29 2.35
CA ARG A 127 20.39 3.08 2.85
C ARG A 127 19.86 4.16 3.81
N LEU A 128 20.62 5.23 4.05
CA LEU A 128 20.26 6.31 4.98
C LEU A 128 20.41 7.67 4.32
N PHE A 129 19.40 8.53 4.46
CA PHE A 129 19.50 9.91 3.99
C PHE A 129 20.54 10.65 4.83
N SER A 130 21.49 11.29 4.15
CA SER A 130 22.43 12.22 4.79
C SER A 130 21.80 13.60 4.87
N GLY A 131 21.28 13.97 6.03
CA GLY A 131 20.71 15.30 6.26
C GLY A 131 19.65 15.33 7.35
N SER A 132 19.07 16.51 7.56
CA SER A 132 17.97 16.72 8.51
C SER A 132 16.86 17.48 7.81
N LEU A 133 15.62 17.02 8.02
CA LEU A 133 14.42 17.76 7.61
C LEU A 133 13.76 18.37 8.83
N LEU A 134 13.29 19.60 8.68
CA LEU A 134 12.43 20.21 9.67
C LEU A 134 11.02 19.63 9.51
N ALA A 135 10.37 19.24 10.60
CA ALA A 135 9.03 18.66 10.56
C ALA A 135 7.98 19.59 9.88
N SER A 136 8.20 20.90 9.94
CA SER A 136 7.34 21.92 9.31
C SER A 136 7.62 22.13 7.83
N GLU A 137 8.69 21.54 7.29
CA GLU A 137 9.07 21.69 5.89
C GLU A 137 8.34 20.66 5.03
N SER A 138 7.75 21.14 3.94
CA SER A 138 7.20 20.26 2.91
C SER A 138 8.33 19.64 2.09
N PHE A 139 8.11 18.42 1.64
CA PHE A 139 8.99 17.74 0.71
C PHE A 139 8.17 16.82 -0.18
N ALA A 140 8.74 16.45 -1.33
CA ALA A 140 8.24 15.37 -2.17
C ALA A 140 9.18 14.16 -2.11
N LEU A 141 8.63 12.97 -2.33
CA LEU A 141 9.40 11.74 -2.48
C LEU A 141 9.37 11.29 -3.93
N GLU A 142 10.55 11.11 -4.49
CA GLU A 142 10.75 10.53 -5.80
C GLU A 142 11.33 9.13 -5.63
N ILE A 143 10.74 8.14 -6.29
CA ILE A 143 11.13 6.73 -6.17
C ILE A 143 11.39 6.18 -7.55
N SER A 144 12.60 5.71 -7.77
CA SER A 144 13.01 5.07 -9.01
C SER A 144 12.88 3.56 -8.86
N LEU A 145 12.09 2.96 -9.73
CA LEU A 145 11.69 1.55 -9.71
C LEU A 145 12.15 0.89 -11.02
N LYS A 146 12.52 -0.39 -10.93
CA LYS A 146 12.76 -1.25 -12.09
C LYS A 146 11.95 -2.52 -11.93
N PHE A 147 11.26 -2.91 -13.01
CA PHE A 147 10.57 -4.18 -13.11
C PHE A 147 11.46 -5.18 -13.85
N ALA A 148 11.59 -6.40 -13.35
CA ALA A 148 12.33 -7.50 -13.96
C ALA A 148 11.53 -8.81 -13.89
N GLY A 149 11.78 -9.72 -14.81
CA GLY A 149 11.11 -11.03 -14.87
C GLY A 149 10.64 -11.41 -16.27
N ASP A 150 10.63 -12.71 -16.54
CA ASP A 150 10.28 -13.25 -17.86
C ASP A 150 8.81 -13.03 -18.23
N ALA A 151 7.94 -12.89 -17.21
CA ALA A 151 6.51 -12.62 -17.41
C ALA A 151 6.23 -11.22 -17.99
N ILE A 152 7.18 -10.26 -17.90
CA ILE A 152 6.87 -8.87 -18.23
C ILE A 152 6.76 -8.64 -19.74
N ALA A 153 7.43 -9.47 -20.55
CA ALA A 153 7.37 -9.37 -22.01
C ALA A 153 5.95 -9.49 -22.58
N GLN A 154 4.98 -9.96 -21.78
CA GLN A 154 3.59 -10.13 -22.18
C GLN A 154 2.72 -8.89 -21.90
N PHE A 155 3.20 -7.90 -21.14
CA PHE A 155 2.42 -6.72 -20.79
C PHE A 155 2.75 -5.55 -21.71
N GLU A 156 1.73 -4.91 -22.27
CA GLU A 156 1.89 -3.63 -22.98
C GLU A 156 1.97 -2.44 -22.01
N GLN A 157 1.30 -2.57 -20.85
CA GLN A 157 1.22 -1.56 -19.80
C GLN A 157 1.31 -2.20 -18.42
N LEU A 158 1.90 -1.49 -17.48
CA LEU A 158 1.99 -1.87 -16.08
C LEU A 158 1.26 -0.85 -15.23
N MET A 159 0.31 -1.33 -14.41
CA MET A 159 -0.26 -0.55 -13.33
C MET A 159 0.45 -0.92 -12.03
N TYR A 160 1.02 0.07 -11.35
CA TYR A 160 1.67 -0.15 -10.06
C TYR A 160 1.19 0.86 -9.02
N HIS A 161 1.19 0.41 -7.77
CA HIS A 161 0.79 1.18 -6.61
C HIS A 161 1.97 1.29 -5.65
N VAL A 162 2.37 2.53 -5.33
CA VAL A 162 3.46 2.83 -4.42
C VAL A 162 2.89 3.42 -3.15
N ARG A 163 3.31 2.89 -2.00
CA ARG A 163 3.02 3.45 -0.68
C ARG A 163 4.32 3.65 0.06
N CYS A 164 4.51 4.82 0.64
CA CYS A 164 5.71 5.12 1.43
C CYS A 164 5.39 5.33 2.89
N PHE A 165 6.25 4.77 3.74
CA PHE A 165 6.14 4.88 5.18
C PHE A 165 7.49 5.31 5.76
N ALA A 166 7.47 6.25 6.70
CA ALA A 166 8.60 6.53 7.59
C ALA A 166 8.37 5.82 8.91
N ARG A 167 9.44 5.26 9.49
CA ARG A 167 9.40 4.72 10.84
C ARG A 167 10.29 5.55 11.76
N HIS A 168 9.71 6.06 12.83
CA HIS A 168 10.46 6.70 13.90
C HIS A 168 11.22 5.64 14.70
N LEU A 169 12.56 5.67 14.66
CA LEU A 169 13.38 4.57 15.19
C LEU A 169 13.31 4.41 16.71
N SER A 170 13.14 5.49 17.47
CA SER A 170 13.11 5.42 18.94
C SER A 170 11.74 5.10 19.54
N THR A 171 10.65 5.46 18.84
CA THR A 171 9.27 5.20 19.31
C THR A 171 8.59 4.06 18.57
N GLY A 172 9.16 3.63 17.43
CA GLY A 172 8.55 2.64 16.55
C GLY A 172 7.35 3.15 15.75
N ALA A 173 6.91 4.40 15.94
CA ALA A 173 5.76 4.98 15.26
C ALA A 173 5.97 4.98 13.73
N VAL A 174 4.91 4.65 12.99
CA VAL A 174 4.92 4.61 11.52
C VAL A 174 4.07 5.76 10.99
N LEU A 175 4.64 6.56 10.10
CA LEU A 175 3.99 7.68 9.43
C LEU A 175 3.82 7.35 7.94
N SER A 176 2.62 7.54 7.40
CA SER A 176 2.39 7.47 5.96
C SER A 176 2.94 8.73 5.29
N LEU A 177 3.77 8.56 4.27
CA LEU A 177 4.37 9.66 3.49
C LEU A 177 3.63 9.92 2.18
N GLY A 178 2.60 9.12 1.88
CA GLY A 178 1.78 9.23 0.69
C GLY A 178 1.70 7.94 -0.10
N GLU A 179 0.85 7.98 -1.12
CA GLU A 179 0.63 6.90 -2.06
C GLU A 179 0.40 7.43 -3.47
N LEU A 180 0.73 6.60 -4.47
CA LEU A 180 0.59 6.90 -5.88
C LEU A 180 0.14 5.65 -6.62
N ASN A 181 -0.84 5.81 -7.51
CA ASN A 181 -1.13 4.83 -8.56
C ASN A 181 -0.60 5.37 -9.88
N ALA A 182 0.15 4.55 -10.62
CA ALA A 182 0.70 4.93 -11.91
C ALA A 182 0.44 3.81 -12.93
N ASN A 183 0.04 4.23 -14.13
CA ASN A 183 -0.02 3.37 -15.31
C ASN A 183 1.11 3.81 -16.25
N VAL A 184 1.99 2.88 -16.61
CA VAL A 184 3.17 3.16 -17.43
C VAL A 184 3.24 2.16 -18.60
N PRO A 185 3.60 2.62 -19.81
CA PRO A 185 3.89 1.69 -20.89
C PRO A 185 5.08 0.83 -20.49
N TYR A 186 4.96 -0.48 -20.71
CA TYR A 186 6.10 -1.35 -20.47
C TYR A 186 7.19 -1.11 -21.50
N ALA A 187 8.41 -0.95 -21.01
CA ALA A 187 9.62 -1.03 -21.80
C ALA A 187 10.64 -1.90 -21.06
N ASP A 188 11.26 -2.83 -21.79
CA ASP A 188 12.26 -3.73 -21.24
C ASP A 188 13.40 -2.92 -20.61
N ASN A 189 13.77 -3.32 -19.39
CA ASN A 189 14.78 -2.67 -18.57
C ASN A 189 14.56 -1.17 -18.28
N ALA A 190 13.35 -0.62 -18.49
CA ALA A 190 13.06 0.77 -18.20
C ALA A 190 13.05 1.05 -16.69
N ILE A 191 13.46 2.28 -16.35
CA ILE A 191 13.37 2.84 -15.01
C ILE A 191 12.15 3.74 -14.96
N TYR A 192 11.28 3.50 -13.98
CA TYR A 192 10.07 4.27 -13.77
C TYR A 192 10.24 5.13 -12.53
N THR A 193 9.83 6.39 -12.63
CA THR A 193 9.93 7.35 -11.54
C THR A 193 8.54 7.69 -11.03
N ALA A 194 8.31 7.40 -9.75
CA ALA A 194 7.10 7.78 -9.03
C ALA A 194 7.38 9.00 -8.17
N LEU A 195 6.66 10.11 -8.42
CA LEU A 195 6.70 11.30 -7.57
C LEU A 195 5.45 11.34 -6.69
N LEU A 196 5.64 11.15 -5.38
CA LEU A 196 4.56 11.24 -4.40
C LEU A 196 4.14 12.71 -4.18
N PRO A 197 2.88 12.95 -3.78
CA PRO A 197 2.41 14.29 -3.45
C PRO A 197 3.30 14.96 -2.40
N GLU A 198 3.53 16.26 -2.59
CA GLU A 198 4.26 17.06 -1.62
C GLU A 198 3.45 17.20 -0.32
N GLY A 199 4.11 17.00 0.83
CA GLY A 199 3.48 17.18 2.13
C GLY A 199 4.49 17.42 3.25
N PRO A 200 4.08 18.06 4.35
CA PRO A 200 4.90 18.14 5.55
C PRO A 200 4.95 16.78 6.26
N ILE A 201 5.95 16.58 7.12
CA ILE A 201 5.94 15.45 8.07
C ILE A 201 4.85 15.74 9.10
N ASP A 202 3.67 15.17 8.93
CA ASP A 202 2.60 15.31 9.92
C ASP A 202 2.89 14.45 11.16
N CYS A 203 3.70 14.99 12.07
CA CYS A 203 4.01 14.35 13.34
C CYS A 203 2.83 14.33 14.33
N THR A 204 1.60 14.68 13.92
CA THR A 204 0.44 14.73 14.84
C THR A 204 -0.09 13.36 15.27
N CYS A 205 0.69 12.29 15.15
CA CYS A 205 0.49 11.05 15.91
C CYS A 205 0.49 11.37 17.42
N ARG A 206 -0.65 11.83 17.93
CA ARG A 206 -0.96 11.91 19.35
C ARG A 206 -0.99 10.48 19.83
N CYS A 207 0.13 10.00 20.37
CA CYS A 207 0.12 8.84 21.24
C CYS A 207 -0.91 9.14 22.34
N ARG A 208 -2.06 8.46 22.29
CA ARG A 208 -2.93 8.38 23.46
C ARG A 208 -2.15 7.54 24.48
N CYS A 209 -1.59 8.21 25.48
CA CYS A 209 -1.11 7.59 26.70
C CYS A 209 -2.29 6.98 27.47
#